data_AF-A0A8T7HMF2-F1
#
_entry.id   AF-A0A8T7HMF2-F1
#
_cell.length_a   1.000
_cell.length_b   1.000
_cell.length_c   1.000
_cell.angle_alpha   90.00
_cell.angle_beta   90.00
_cell.angle_gamma   90.00
#
_symmetry.space_group_name_H-M   'P 1'
#
loop_
_entity.id
_entity.type
_entity.pdbx_description
1 polymer ?
#
loop_
_entity_poly.entity_id
_entity_poly.type
_entity_poly.pdbx_seq_one_letter_code
_entity_poly.pdbx_strand_id
1 'polypeptide(L)'
;MDTTFQHHVLKRLSGFRYTSYLKYVPIVALLLFMPKKLVLYSIFVGITAVIIYYTKLMHFPIDISPLFFLEIVITRYYGLGYSLLYIFLAYIIPKTIAGQSMNWMCYIFISLSMVANVFVLFFPSMPLQTVGFLTSVIQYILGVMFQSSFKPLMLSLADGFANVLNNIVWFLIFSDLIVFAFR
;
A
#
# COMPACT_ATOMS: atom_id res chain seq x y z
N MET A 1 -28.18 -38.72 -24.32
CA MET A 1 -27.83 -37.62 -23.42
C MET A 1 -29.04 -36.71 -23.32
N ASP A 2 -29.54 -36.50 -22.11
CA ASP A 2 -30.83 -35.85 -21.86
C ASP A 2 -30.71 -34.33 -21.95
N THR A 3 -31.34 -33.72 -22.97
CA THR A 3 -31.27 -32.29 -23.26
C THR A 3 -31.92 -31.44 -22.17
N THR A 4 -32.84 -32.02 -21.40
CA THR A 4 -33.49 -31.36 -20.25
C THR A 4 -32.52 -31.11 -19.10
N PHE A 5 -31.55 -32.01 -18.86
CA PHE A 5 -30.55 -31.86 -17.81
C PHE A 5 -29.58 -30.71 -18.11
N GLN A 6 -29.10 -30.60 -19.36
CA GLN A 6 -28.23 -29.49 -19.77
C GLN A 6 -28.92 -28.13 -19.65
N HIS A 7 -30.20 -28.06 -20.01
CA HIS A 7 -30.95 -26.80 -19.95
C HIS A 7 -31.17 -26.33 -18.51
N HIS A 8 -31.33 -27.26 -17.57
CA HIS A 8 -31.52 -26.94 -16.15
C HIS A 8 -30.23 -26.51 -15.46
N VAL A 9 -29.09 -27.13 -15.81
CA VAL A 9 -27.76 -26.77 -15.29
C VAL A 9 -27.33 -25.39 -15.79
N LEU A 10 -27.52 -25.09 -17.07
CA LEU A 10 -27.20 -23.77 -17.64
C LEU A 10 -28.03 -22.64 -17.02
N LYS A 11 -29.31 -22.88 -16.72
CA LYS A 11 -30.20 -21.89 -16.06
C LYS A 11 -29.82 -21.64 -14.60
N ARG A 12 -29.29 -22.65 -13.89
CA ARG A 12 -28.74 -22.48 -12.52
C ARG A 12 -27.41 -21.72 -12.54
N LEU A 13 -26.54 -21.99 -13.51
CA LEU A 13 -25.23 -21.35 -13.61
C LEU A 13 -25.32 -19.87 -14.03
N SER A 14 -26.28 -19.49 -14.87
CA SER A 14 -26.48 -18.09 -15.25
C SER A 14 -27.08 -17.23 -14.12
N GLY A 15 -28.01 -17.80 -13.33
CA GLY A 15 -28.59 -17.11 -12.16
C GLY A 15 -27.59 -16.86 -11.02
N PHE A 16 -26.63 -17.76 -10.83
CA PHE A 16 -25.59 -17.64 -9.78
C PHE A 16 -24.53 -16.58 -10.10
N ARG A 17 -24.24 -16.34 -11.39
CA ARG A 17 -23.24 -15.34 -11.80
C ARG A 17 -23.78 -13.92 -11.64
N TYR A 18 -25.00 -13.64 -12.09
CA TYR A 18 -25.57 -12.28 -12.02
C TYR A 18 -25.85 -11.79 -10.59
N THR A 19 -26.31 -12.67 -9.70
CA THR A 19 -26.54 -12.32 -8.29
C THR A 19 -25.25 -12.02 -7.52
N SER A 20 -24.12 -12.60 -7.94
CA SER A 20 -22.81 -12.31 -7.36
C SER A 20 -22.33 -10.89 -7.67
N TYR A 21 -22.53 -10.41 -8.92
CA TYR A 21 -22.08 -9.07 -9.33
C TYR A 21 -22.93 -7.94 -8.73
N LEU A 22 -24.24 -8.17 -8.50
CA LEU A 22 -25.14 -7.18 -7.92
C LEU A 22 -24.69 -6.72 -6.51
N LYS A 23 -23.92 -7.53 -5.78
CA LYS A 23 -23.38 -7.15 -4.46
C LYS A 23 -22.32 -6.04 -4.53
N TYR A 24 -21.64 -5.90 -5.66
CA TYR A 24 -20.58 -4.90 -5.85
C TYR A 24 -21.09 -3.60 -6.48
N VAL A 25 -22.28 -3.62 -7.09
CA VAL A 25 -22.91 -2.45 -7.71
C VAL A 25 -23.04 -1.25 -6.75
N PRO A 26 -23.46 -1.41 -5.48
CA PRO A 26 -23.52 -0.30 -4.53
C PRO A 26 -22.14 0.28 -4.20
N ILE A 27 -21.12 -0.56 -4.12
CA ILE A 27 -19.74 -0.12 -3.80
C ILE A 27 -19.17 0.68 -4.97
N VAL A 28 -19.34 0.18 -6.19
CA VAL A 28 -18.89 0.87 -7.40
C VAL A 28 -19.66 2.17 -7.60
N ALA A 29 -20.98 2.16 -7.40
CA ALA A 29 -21.79 3.37 -7.45
C ALA A 29 -21.32 4.41 -6.42
N LEU A 30 -21.12 3.99 -5.16
CA LEU A 30 -20.63 4.87 -4.09
C LEU A 30 -19.26 5.46 -4.42
N LEU A 31 -18.34 4.69 -5.02
CA LEU A 31 -17.06 5.20 -5.50
C LEU A 31 -17.22 6.21 -6.65
N LEU A 32 -18.18 6.04 -7.55
CA LEU A 32 -18.40 6.97 -8.67
C LEU A 32 -18.98 8.32 -8.23
N PHE A 33 -19.75 8.36 -7.14
CA PHE A 33 -20.34 9.61 -6.61
C PHE A 33 -19.42 10.36 -5.62
N MET A 34 -18.27 9.79 -5.26
CA MET A 34 -17.32 10.41 -4.34
C MET A 34 -16.41 11.44 -5.04
N PRO A 35 -15.93 12.46 -4.32
CA PRO A 35 -14.87 13.34 -4.81
C PRO A 35 -13.65 12.55 -5.29
N LYS A 36 -13.10 12.91 -6.47
CA LYS A 36 -11.94 12.23 -7.11
C LYS A 36 -10.81 11.92 -6.12
N LYS A 37 -10.49 12.85 -5.21
CA LYS A 37 -9.48 12.66 -4.16
C LYS A 37 -9.84 11.51 -3.19
N LEU A 38 -11.08 11.44 -2.71
CA LEU A 38 -11.48 10.34 -1.83
C LEU A 38 -11.46 8.99 -2.55
N VAL A 39 -11.85 8.95 -3.82
CA VAL A 39 -11.78 7.73 -4.64
C VAL A 39 -10.33 7.23 -4.78
N LEU A 40 -9.40 8.11 -5.13
CA LEU A 40 -7.98 7.74 -5.24
C LEU A 40 -7.42 7.27 -3.91
N TYR A 41 -7.74 7.95 -2.81
CA TYR A 41 -7.34 7.53 -1.47
C TYR A 41 -7.86 6.13 -1.12
N SER A 42 -9.15 5.86 -1.35
CA SER A 42 -9.75 4.54 -1.12
C SER A 42 -9.13 3.44 -1.99
N ILE A 43 -8.78 3.75 -3.25
CA ILE A 43 -8.07 2.81 -4.13
C ILE A 43 -6.67 2.50 -3.57
N PHE A 44 -5.92 3.51 -3.14
CA PHE A 44 -4.59 3.32 -2.56
C PHE A 44 -4.63 2.52 -1.26
N VAL A 45 -5.60 2.80 -0.38
CA VAL A 45 -5.85 2.01 0.84
C VAL A 45 -6.18 0.57 0.47
N GLY A 46 -7.13 0.35 -0.45
CA GLY A 46 -7.61 -0.97 -0.83
C GLY A 46 -6.52 -1.84 -1.45
N ILE A 47 -5.79 -1.32 -2.44
CA ILE A 47 -4.70 -2.05 -3.11
C ILE A 47 -3.62 -2.43 -2.09
N THR A 48 -3.20 -1.49 -1.25
CA THR A 48 -2.12 -1.74 -0.29
C THR A 48 -2.55 -2.69 0.82
N ALA A 49 -3.78 -2.56 1.31
CA ALA A 49 -4.35 -3.48 2.28
C ALA A 49 -4.37 -4.92 1.77
N VAL A 50 -4.78 -5.11 0.51
CA VAL A 50 -4.79 -6.42 -0.14
C VAL A 50 -3.37 -6.97 -0.28
N ILE A 51 -2.42 -6.16 -0.77
CA ILE A 51 -1.03 -6.59 -0.92
C ILE A 51 -0.43 -6.98 0.42
N ILE A 52 -0.62 -6.18 1.47
CA ILE A 52 -0.09 -6.46 2.81
C ILE A 52 -0.72 -7.73 3.38
N TYR A 53 -2.04 -7.87 3.29
CA TYR A 53 -2.75 -9.07 3.74
C TYR A 53 -2.16 -10.34 3.13
N TYR A 54 -2.02 -10.40 1.80
CA TYR A 54 -1.46 -11.57 1.11
C TYR A 54 0.05 -11.74 1.37
N THR A 55 0.80 -10.64 1.46
CA THR A 55 2.25 -10.70 1.74
C THR A 55 2.50 -11.32 3.11
N LYS A 56 1.66 -11.00 4.10
CA LYS A 56 1.78 -11.55 5.46
C LYS A 56 1.23 -12.97 5.57
N LEU A 57 0.17 -13.31 4.84
CA LEU A 57 -0.36 -14.68 4.75
C LEU A 57 0.66 -15.65 4.14
N MET A 58 1.37 -15.21 3.10
CA MET A 58 2.36 -16.01 2.37
C MET A 58 3.77 -15.99 2.99
N HIS A 59 3.95 -15.30 4.12
CA HIS A 59 5.23 -15.17 4.82
C HIS A 59 6.40 -14.73 3.92
N PHE A 60 6.16 -13.78 3.00
CA PHE A 60 7.24 -13.27 2.17
C PHE A 60 8.34 -12.64 3.05
N PRO A 61 9.63 -12.95 2.78
CA PRO A 61 10.74 -12.46 3.58
C PRO A 61 11.00 -10.96 3.38
N ILE A 62 10.48 -10.39 2.28
CA ILE A 62 10.69 -8.99 1.90
C ILE A 62 9.33 -8.29 1.84
N ASP A 63 9.28 -7.04 2.29
CA ASP A 63 8.08 -6.21 2.15
C ASP A 63 8.02 -5.57 0.76
N ILE A 64 7.31 -6.23 -0.15
CA ILE A 64 7.08 -5.75 -1.52
C ILE A 64 5.97 -4.69 -1.59
N SER A 65 5.34 -4.33 -0.47
CA SER A 65 4.19 -3.45 -0.48
C SER A 65 4.58 -2.03 -0.95
N PRO A 66 3.69 -1.35 -1.68
CA PRO A 66 3.88 0.06 -2.06
C PRO A 66 3.63 1.00 -0.88
N LEU A 67 3.66 0.52 0.37
CA LEU A 67 3.22 1.23 1.56
C LEU A 67 3.93 2.57 1.68
N PHE A 68 5.27 2.56 1.71
CA PHE A 68 6.07 3.77 1.88
C PHE A 68 5.91 4.75 0.71
N PHE A 69 5.91 4.24 -0.53
CA PHE A 69 5.67 5.06 -1.72
C PHE A 69 4.33 5.82 -1.62
N LEU A 70 3.25 5.11 -1.34
CA LEU A 70 1.92 5.70 -1.25
C LEU A 70 1.75 6.57 0.00
N GLU A 71 2.46 6.29 1.08
CA GLU A 71 2.51 7.12 2.29
C GLU A 71 3.06 8.52 1.97
N ILE A 72 4.15 8.59 1.19
CA ILE A 72 4.76 9.84 0.71
C ILE A 72 3.81 10.59 -0.23
N VAL A 73 3.17 9.87 -1.17
CA VAL A 73 2.15 10.43 -2.08
C VAL A 73 1.00 11.04 -1.29
N ILE A 74 0.44 10.28 -0.34
CA ILE A 74 -0.70 10.71 0.46
C ILE A 74 -0.31 11.92 1.32
N THR A 75 0.86 11.89 1.95
CA THR A 75 1.36 13.02 2.72
C THR A 75 1.45 14.29 1.86
N ARG A 76 1.97 14.18 0.63
CA ARG A 76 2.09 15.33 -0.27
C ARG A 76 0.74 15.91 -0.70
N TYR A 77 -0.23 15.08 -1.06
CA TYR A 77 -1.48 15.55 -1.68
C TYR A 77 -2.66 15.71 -0.70
N TYR A 78 -2.61 15.06 0.46
CA TYR A 78 -3.69 15.05 1.46
C TYR A 78 -3.21 15.55 2.83
N GLY A 79 -1.90 15.52 3.10
CA GLY A 79 -1.32 15.94 4.37
C GLY A 79 -1.08 14.78 5.35
N LEU A 80 -0.40 15.10 6.45
CA LEU A 80 0.09 14.11 7.42
C LEU A 80 -1.04 13.31 8.11
N GLY A 81 -2.18 13.95 8.40
CA GLY A 81 -3.32 13.27 9.06
C GLY A 81 -3.88 12.13 8.22
N TYR A 82 -3.96 12.30 6.90
CA TYR A 82 -4.41 11.24 5.99
C TYR A 82 -3.37 10.13 5.82
N SER A 83 -2.07 10.45 5.96
CA SER A 83 -0.99 9.46 5.98
C SER A 83 -1.08 8.56 7.21
N LEU A 84 -1.33 9.13 8.40
CA LEU A 84 -1.57 8.37 9.63
C LEU A 84 -2.79 7.44 9.50
N LEU A 85 -3.90 7.99 8.99
CA LEU A 85 -5.10 7.19 8.73
C LEU A 85 -4.82 6.09 7.69
N TYR A 86 -4.00 6.38 6.68
CA TYR A 86 -3.62 5.42 5.66
C TYR A 86 -2.82 4.27 6.24
N ILE A 87 -1.82 4.53 7.10
CA ILE A 87 -1.08 3.48 7.80
C ILE A 87 -2.01 2.63 8.67
N PHE A 88 -2.94 3.26 9.38
CA PHE A 88 -3.89 2.52 10.19
C PHE A 88 -4.76 1.57 9.34
N LEU A 89 -5.39 2.09 8.28
CA LEU A 89 -6.32 1.34 7.44
C LEU A 89 -5.63 0.35 6.50
N ALA A 90 -4.50 0.72 5.91
CA ALA A 90 -3.82 -0.07 4.89
C ALA A 90 -2.75 -1.02 5.45
N TYR A 91 -2.19 -0.73 6.63
CA TYR A 91 -1.14 -1.56 7.23
C TYR A 91 -1.58 -2.25 8.53
N ILE A 92 -2.02 -1.49 9.54
CA ILE A 92 -2.28 -2.06 10.87
C ILE A 92 -3.48 -3.02 10.84
N ILE A 93 -4.60 -2.60 10.26
CA ILE A 93 -5.81 -3.45 10.18
C ILE A 93 -5.54 -4.73 9.37
N PRO A 94 -5.05 -4.69 8.11
CA PRO A 94 -4.91 -5.90 7.30
C PRO A 94 -3.89 -6.88 7.88
N LYS A 95 -2.83 -6.37 8.50
CA LYS A 95 -1.84 -7.18 9.21
C LYS A 95 -2.42 -7.90 10.42
N THR A 96 -3.25 -7.20 11.21
CA THR A 96 -3.93 -7.78 12.37
C THR A 96 -4.93 -8.86 11.93
N ILE A 97 -5.69 -8.61 10.85
CA ILE A 97 -6.61 -9.60 10.27
C ILE A 97 -5.86 -10.83 9.74
N ALA A 98 -4.63 -10.65 9.22
CA ALA A 98 -3.75 -11.76 8.83
C ALA A 98 -3.14 -12.53 10.02
N GLY A 99 -3.52 -12.22 11.26
CA GLY A 99 -3.07 -12.91 12.47
C GLY A 99 -1.67 -12.50 12.96
N GLN A 100 -1.07 -11.46 12.38
CA GLN A 100 0.23 -10.96 12.84
C GLN A 100 0.06 -9.81 13.84
N SER A 101 0.69 -9.95 15.00
CA SER A 101 0.72 -8.88 15.99
C SER A 101 1.69 -7.75 15.59
N MET A 102 1.44 -6.55 16.13
CA MET A 102 2.33 -5.41 15.98
C MET A 102 3.55 -5.59 16.91
N ASN A 103 4.70 -5.90 16.32
CA ASN A 103 5.98 -5.98 17.03
C ASN A 103 6.63 -4.58 17.19
N TRP A 104 7.52 -4.40 18.17
CA TRP A 104 8.33 -3.20 18.40
C TRP A 104 9.01 -2.69 17.13
N MET A 105 9.51 -3.59 16.28
CA MET A 105 10.10 -3.25 14.97
C MET A 105 9.14 -2.51 14.04
N CYS A 106 7.85 -2.85 14.10
CA CYS A 106 6.84 -2.22 13.25
C CYS A 106 6.57 -0.79 13.70
N TYR A 107 6.58 -0.53 15.00
CA TYR A 107 6.46 0.82 15.54
C TYR A 107 7.66 1.69 15.15
N ILE A 108 8.88 1.16 15.19
CA ILE A 108 10.07 1.88 14.71
C ILE A 108 9.94 2.21 13.22
N PHE A 109 9.52 1.24 12.40
CA PHE A 109 9.31 1.47 10.97
C PHE A 109 8.28 2.59 10.71
N ILE A 110 7.15 2.59 11.43
CA ILE A 110 6.14 3.64 11.31
C ILE A 110 6.72 5.00 11.76
N SER A 111 7.45 5.04 12.88
CA SER A 111 8.09 6.27 13.36
C SER A 111 9.10 6.85 12.37
N LEU A 112 9.93 6.00 11.76
CA LEU A 112 10.88 6.43 10.72
C LEU A 112 10.17 6.93 9.47
N SER A 113 9.07 6.27 9.09
CA SER A 113 8.25 6.69 7.93
C SER A 113 7.56 8.03 8.19
N MET A 114 7.17 8.31 9.44
CA MET A 114 6.67 9.64 9.84
C MET A 114 7.73 10.74 9.70
N VAL A 115 8.98 10.48 10.07
CA VAL A 115 10.08 11.44 9.84
C VAL A 115 10.25 11.73 8.35
N ALA A 116 10.21 10.69 7.51
CA ALA A 116 10.25 10.84 6.06
C ALA A 116 9.05 11.65 5.53
N ASN A 117 7.84 11.41 6.01
CA ASN A 117 6.65 12.19 5.63
C ASN A 117 6.77 13.66 6.01
N VAL A 118 7.24 13.95 7.21
CA VAL A 118 7.47 15.33 7.65
C VAL A 118 8.48 16.02 6.72
N PHE A 119 9.53 15.30 6.29
CA PHE A 119 10.48 15.81 5.30
C PHE A 119 9.80 16.18 3.96
N VAL A 120 8.85 15.36 3.47
CA VAL A 120 8.10 15.67 2.23
C VAL A 120 7.39 17.02 2.27
N LEU A 121 6.83 17.36 3.44
CA LEU A 121 6.08 18.61 3.62
C LEU A 121 6.98 19.86 3.52
N PHE A 122 8.28 19.74 3.80
CA PHE A 122 9.24 20.83 3.65
C PHE A 122 9.67 21.07 2.21
N PHE A 123 9.44 20.12 1.30
CA PHE A 123 9.86 20.21 -0.11
C PHE A 123 8.68 20.01 -1.08
N PRO A 124 7.63 20.87 -1.03
CA PRO A 124 6.46 20.72 -1.88
C PRO A 124 6.74 21.00 -3.37
N SER A 125 7.75 21.82 -3.68
CA SER A 125 8.11 22.21 -5.04
C SER A 125 8.96 21.18 -5.80
N MET A 126 9.56 20.22 -5.09
CA MET A 126 10.42 19.22 -5.72
C MET A 126 9.59 18.12 -6.42
N PRO A 127 10.07 17.55 -7.53
CA PRO A 127 9.41 16.41 -8.18
C PRO A 127 9.21 15.23 -7.22
N LEU A 128 8.13 14.47 -7.42
CA LEU A 128 7.79 13.34 -6.55
C LEU A 128 8.89 12.26 -6.61
N GLN A 129 9.51 12.04 -7.76
CA GLN A 129 10.66 11.13 -7.89
C GLN A 129 11.81 11.56 -6.96
N THR A 130 12.18 12.84 -7.00
CA THR A 130 13.32 13.36 -6.24
C THR A 130 13.09 13.26 -4.75
N VAL A 131 11.90 13.67 -4.28
CA VAL A 131 11.57 13.57 -2.86
C VAL A 131 11.48 12.12 -2.42
N GLY A 132 10.85 11.25 -3.21
CA GLY A 132 10.77 9.82 -2.94
C GLY A 132 12.13 9.13 -2.86
N PHE A 133 13.06 9.51 -3.73
CA PHE A 133 14.43 9.02 -3.69
C PHE A 133 15.13 9.45 -2.40
N LEU A 134 15.09 10.74 -2.06
CA LEU A 134 15.71 11.27 -0.84
C LEU A 134 15.14 10.63 0.42
N THR A 135 13.82 10.51 0.53
CA THR A 135 13.17 9.90 1.69
C THR A 135 13.45 8.40 1.79
N SER A 136 13.57 7.70 0.66
CA SER A 136 13.98 6.28 0.65
C SER A 136 15.41 6.10 1.15
N VAL A 137 16.35 6.98 0.76
CA VAL A 137 17.73 6.97 1.25
C VAL A 137 17.79 7.32 2.74
N ILE A 138 17.00 8.27 3.21
CA ILE A 138 16.93 8.59 4.65
C ILE A 138 16.40 7.38 5.44
N GLN A 139 15.31 6.78 4.97
CA GLN A 139 14.72 5.59 5.58
C GLN A 139 15.71 4.42 5.60
N TYR A 140 16.53 4.25 4.57
CA TYR A 140 17.62 3.27 4.53
C TYR A 140 18.61 3.47 5.65
N ILE A 141 19.21 4.67 5.73
CA ILE A 141 20.30 4.96 6.66
C ILE A 141 19.79 4.75 8.08
N LEU A 142 18.63 5.34 8.39
CA LEU A 142 18.02 5.18 9.71
C LEU A 142 17.63 3.73 9.97
N GLY A 143 17.03 3.04 9.01
CA GLY A 143 16.64 1.65 9.12
C GLY A 143 17.81 0.73 9.41
N VAL A 144 18.92 0.87 8.68
CA VAL A 144 20.16 0.10 8.89
C VAL A 144 20.76 0.40 10.26
N MET A 145 20.87 1.67 10.63
CA MET A 145 21.39 2.06 11.96
C MET A 145 20.57 1.40 13.08
N PHE A 146 19.24 1.45 13.02
CA PHE A 146 18.39 0.81 14.01
C PHE A 146 18.48 -0.72 13.98
N GLN A 147 18.45 -1.34 12.80
CA GLN A 147 18.47 -2.80 12.67
C GLN A 147 19.82 -3.41 13.06
N SER A 148 20.93 -2.70 12.84
CA SER A 148 22.28 -3.16 13.24
C SER A 148 22.44 -3.38 14.75
N SER A 149 21.56 -2.79 15.56
CA SER A 149 21.52 -3.04 17.02
C SER A 149 20.93 -4.41 17.39
N PHE A 150 20.26 -5.08 16.45
CA PHE A 150 19.52 -6.33 16.70
C PHE A 150 19.86 -7.48 15.75
N LYS A 151 20.50 -7.17 14.61
CA LYS A 151 20.90 -8.12 13.57
C LYS A 151 22.33 -7.84 13.12
N PRO A 152 23.06 -8.86 12.62
CA PRO A 152 24.37 -8.66 12.01
C PRO A 152 24.31 -7.60 10.89
N LEU A 153 25.33 -6.74 10.84
CA LEU A 153 25.37 -5.59 9.92
C LEU A 153 25.09 -5.97 8.46
N MET A 154 25.67 -7.07 7.97
CA MET A 154 25.49 -7.53 6.60
C MET A 154 24.03 -7.88 6.28
N LEU A 155 23.30 -8.45 7.23
CA LEU A 155 21.89 -8.79 7.06
C LEU A 155 21.02 -7.53 7.07
N SER A 156 21.30 -6.58 7.98
CA SER A 156 20.63 -5.29 8.03
C SER A 156 20.85 -4.46 6.75
N LEU A 157 22.06 -4.50 6.19
CA LEU A 157 22.38 -3.86 4.91
C LEU A 157 21.60 -4.49 3.75
N ALA A 158 21.52 -5.82 3.69
CA ALA A 158 20.75 -6.52 2.66
C ALA A 158 19.25 -6.20 2.73
N ASP A 159 18.65 -6.28 3.94
CA ASP A 159 17.24 -5.94 4.19
C ASP A 159 16.96 -4.47 3.81
N GLY A 160 17.84 -3.56 4.24
CA GLY A 160 17.76 -2.15 3.91
C GLY A 160 17.85 -1.90 2.40
N PHE A 161 18.80 -2.53 1.72
CA PHE A 161 19.01 -2.34 0.28
C PHE A 161 17.81 -2.83 -0.53
N ALA A 162 17.25 -4.01 -0.18
CA ALA A 162 16.06 -4.54 -0.83
C ALA A 162 14.86 -3.59 -0.68
N ASN A 163 14.64 -3.04 0.52
CA ASN A 163 13.55 -2.09 0.76
C ASN A 163 13.71 -0.79 -0.04
N VAL A 164 14.92 -0.23 -0.07
CA VAL A 164 15.21 0.99 -0.85
C VAL A 164 15.01 0.77 -2.32
N LEU A 165 15.53 -0.33 -2.86
CA LEU A 165 15.41 -0.65 -4.26
C LEU A 165 13.93 -0.80 -4.64
N ASN A 166 13.14 -1.51 -3.82
CA ASN A 166 11.70 -1.62 -4.01
C ASN A 166 11.03 -0.23 -4.05
N ASN A 167 11.32 0.63 -3.06
CA ASN A 167 10.74 1.97 -3.01
C ASN A 167 11.14 2.84 -4.22
N ILE A 168 12.41 2.82 -4.62
CA ILE A 168 12.90 3.55 -5.79
C ILE A 168 12.18 3.09 -7.06
N VAL A 169 11.99 1.78 -7.24
CA VAL A 169 11.25 1.23 -8.38
C VAL A 169 9.81 1.76 -8.42
N TRP A 170 9.12 1.78 -7.28
CA TRP A 170 7.77 2.37 -7.20
C TRP A 170 7.77 3.86 -7.58
N PHE A 171 8.72 4.64 -7.06
CA PHE A 171 8.84 6.06 -7.40
C PHE A 171 9.17 6.30 -8.87
N LEU A 172 10.03 5.50 -9.48
CA LEU A 172 10.41 5.67 -10.88
C LEU A 172 9.27 5.32 -11.84
N ILE A 173 8.51 4.27 -11.55
CA ILE A 173 7.45 3.78 -12.45
C ILE A 173 6.16 4.59 -12.30
N PHE A 174 5.73 4.91 -11.08
CA PHE A 174 4.37 5.37 -10.83
C PHE A 174 4.24 6.86 -10.50
N SER A 175 5.33 7.56 -10.23
CA SER A 175 5.29 8.98 -9.84
C SER A 175 4.55 9.87 -10.84
N ASP A 176 4.86 9.78 -12.14
CA ASP A 176 4.24 10.62 -13.17
C ASP A 176 2.75 10.29 -13.35
N LEU A 177 2.39 9.00 -13.30
CA LEU A 177 0.99 8.56 -13.33
C LEU A 177 0.19 9.13 -12.15
N ILE A 178 0.79 9.12 -10.96
CA ILE A 178 0.19 9.69 -9.75
C ILE A 178 0.05 11.20 -9.90
N VAL A 179 1.11 11.91 -10.30
CA VAL A 179 1.05 13.36 -10.51
C VAL A 179 -0.04 13.72 -11.52
N PHE A 180 -0.18 12.95 -12.61
CA PHE A 180 -1.25 13.11 -13.59
C PHE A 180 -2.64 12.87 -12.98
N ALA A 181 -2.81 11.83 -12.16
CA ALA A 181 -4.08 11.54 -11.50
C ALA A 181 -4.51 12.65 -10.52
N PHE A 182 -3.57 13.40 -9.94
CA PHE A 182 -3.83 14.52 -9.02
C PHE A 182 -4.02 15.88 -9.69
N ARG A 183 -3.67 16.01 -10.97
CA ARG A 183 -4.06 17.16 -11.81
C ARG A 183 -5.54 17.07 -12.18
#